data_AF-A0A920RPY5-F1
#
_entry.id   AF-A0A920RPY5-F1
#
_cell.length_a   1.000
_cell.length_b   1.000
_cell.length_c   1.000
_cell.angle_alpha   90.00
_cell.angle_beta   90.00
_cell.angle_gamma   90.00
#
_symmetry.space_group_name_H-M   'P 1'
#
loop_
_entity.id
_entity.type
_entity.pdbx_description
1 polymer ?
#
loop_
_entity_poly.entity_id
_entity_poly.type
_entity_poly.pdbx_seq_one_letter_code
_entity_poly.pdbx_strand_id
1 'polypeptide(L)'
;MGCILTEQCNTAAAVESFERAIDMDPHHSRSLFNLALENARHGNDEEAIRLYEQSLSRPPQFLGALLNLGLLYEDSENYDAAEFCFRRVLASDPNHSQARLYLKDIEATSDMYYDEDLAKEELRMQQLLSRPVTDFELTVRSRNCLEGIGVKSLGDLTMVTEMELLSGKNFGETSLVEIRELLTLHGLAIGQNINKEQELEPTFAPSDLSPEERALIEKPVADLNLSVRARKCMARLGITQMGELIRRTPDELLSSKNFGVTSLNEIRGKLDELDLKLRND
;
A
#
# COMPACT_ATOMS: atom_id res chain seq x y z
N MET A 1 -44.15 23.72 -15.15
CA MET A 1 -43.99 22.47 -14.37
C MET A 1 -43.35 21.34 -15.19
N GLY A 2 -42.48 21.66 -16.18
CA GLY A 2 -41.94 20.67 -17.14
C GLY A 2 -40.42 20.67 -17.28
N CYS A 3 -39.68 21.40 -16.43
CA CYS A 3 -38.21 21.40 -16.46
C CYS A 3 -37.57 20.48 -15.40
N ILE A 4 -38.30 20.09 -14.35
CA ILE A 4 -37.76 19.23 -13.28
C ILE A 4 -37.86 17.72 -13.67
N LEU A 5 -38.81 17.35 -14.53
CA LEU A 5 -39.01 15.97 -14.97
C LEU A 5 -37.99 15.51 -16.03
N THR A 6 -37.43 16.43 -16.81
CA THR A 6 -36.53 16.07 -17.93
C THR A 6 -35.17 15.58 -17.44
N GLU A 7 -34.66 16.14 -16.33
CA GLU A 7 -33.42 15.66 -15.71
C GLU A 7 -33.66 14.31 -15.00
N GLN A 8 -34.75 14.15 -14.26
CA GLN A 8 -35.09 12.91 -13.55
C GLN A 8 -35.38 11.71 -14.48
N CYS A 9 -35.99 11.94 -15.64
CA CYS A 9 -36.20 10.88 -16.63
C CYS A 9 -34.91 10.50 -17.37
N ASN A 10 -33.92 11.39 -17.42
CA ASN A 10 -32.64 11.12 -18.08
C ASN A 10 -31.65 10.45 -17.12
N THR A 11 -31.69 10.78 -15.82
CA THR A 11 -30.86 10.13 -14.79
C THR A 11 -31.26 8.67 -14.58
N ALA A 12 -32.55 8.35 -14.49
CA ALA A 12 -33.01 6.96 -14.32
C ALA A 12 -32.61 6.06 -15.50
N ALA A 13 -32.76 6.54 -16.74
CA ALA A 13 -32.33 5.82 -17.93
C ALA A 13 -30.79 5.69 -18.04
N ALA A 14 -30.06 6.70 -17.54
CA ALA A 14 -28.60 6.66 -17.47
C ALA A 14 -28.11 5.64 -16.43
N VAL A 15 -28.70 5.61 -15.24
CA VAL A 15 -28.40 4.62 -14.19
C VAL A 15 -28.61 3.20 -14.72
N GLU A 16 -29.77 2.92 -15.33
CA GLU A 16 -30.04 1.60 -15.93
C GLU A 16 -29.01 1.23 -17.01
N SER A 17 -28.55 2.22 -17.79
CA SER A 17 -27.51 2.00 -18.81
C SER A 17 -26.14 1.71 -18.19
N PHE A 18 -25.81 2.34 -17.07
CA PHE A 18 -24.57 2.08 -16.33
C PHE A 18 -24.61 0.72 -15.63
N GLU A 19 -25.73 0.36 -15.01
CA GLU A 19 -25.94 -0.97 -14.39
C GLU A 19 -25.77 -2.09 -15.41
N ARG A 20 -26.42 -2.00 -16.57
CA ARG A 20 -26.23 -2.99 -17.65
C ARG A 20 -24.77 -3.06 -18.13
N ALA A 21 -24.06 -1.93 -18.16
CA ALA A 21 -22.66 -1.93 -18.54
C ALA A 21 -21.78 -2.61 -17.47
N ILE A 22 -22.13 -2.46 -16.19
CA ILE A 22 -21.47 -3.14 -15.07
C ILE A 22 -21.81 -4.64 -15.05
N ASP A 23 -23.03 -5.03 -15.41
CA ASP A 23 -23.42 -6.43 -15.59
C ASP A 23 -22.60 -7.12 -16.69
N MET A 24 -22.26 -6.39 -17.75
CA MET A 24 -21.43 -6.89 -18.85
C MET A 24 -19.93 -6.87 -18.53
N ASP A 25 -19.46 -5.85 -17.80
CA ASP A 25 -18.08 -5.68 -17.35
C ASP A 25 -18.09 -5.11 -15.92
N PRO A 26 -17.95 -5.96 -14.88
CA PRO A 26 -17.96 -5.54 -13.49
C PRO A 26 -16.87 -4.53 -13.11
N HIS A 27 -15.87 -4.31 -13.97
CA HIS A 27 -14.78 -3.39 -13.73
C HIS A 27 -14.79 -2.20 -14.69
N HIS A 28 -15.93 -1.91 -15.33
CA HIS A 28 -16.04 -0.78 -16.25
C HIS A 28 -15.97 0.56 -15.50
N SER A 29 -14.75 1.09 -15.32
CA SER A 29 -14.44 2.26 -14.48
C SER A 29 -15.33 3.47 -14.77
N ARG A 30 -15.70 3.73 -16.03
CA ARG A 30 -16.53 4.90 -16.37
C ARG A 30 -17.98 4.74 -15.91
N SER A 31 -18.56 3.55 -16.03
CA SER A 31 -19.94 3.30 -15.56
C SER A 31 -19.98 3.28 -14.05
N LEU A 32 -18.98 2.67 -13.40
CA LEU A 32 -18.82 2.70 -11.95
C LEU A 32 -18.70 4.14 -11.41
N PHE A 33 -17.85 4.97 -12.03
CA PHE A 33 -17.72 6.39 -11.67
C PHE A 33 -19.05 7.14 -11.80
N ASN A 34 -19.77 7.00 -12.92
CA ASN A 34 -21.02 7.73 -13.12
C ASN A 34 -22.14 7.22 -12.20
N LEU A 35 -22.19 5.91 -11.93
CA LEU A 35 -23.14 5.34 -10.98
C LEU A 35 -22.86 5.80 -9.55
N ALA A 36 -21.58 5.88 -9.16
CA ALA A 36 -21.15 6.45 -7.89
C ALA A 36 -21.57 7.93 -7.76
N LEU A 37 -21.39 8.71 -8.83
CA LEU A 37 -21.79 10.12 -8.87
C LEU A 37 -23.29 10.30 -8.70
N GLU A 38 -24.11 9.48 -9.36
CA GLU A 38 -25.56 9.53 -9.19
C GLU A 38 -25.98 9.09 -7.77
N ASN A 39 -25.34 8.06 -7.20
CA ASN A 39 -25.60 7.65 -5.82
C ASN A 39 -25.26 8.76 -4.81
N ALA A 40 -24.11 9.41 -4.95
CA ALA A 40 -23.72 10.55 -4.10
C ALA A 40 -24.72 11.71 -4.21
N ARG A 41 -25.21 12.02 -5.42
CA ARG A 41 -26.25 13.05 -5.62
C ARG A 41 -27.57 12.74 -4.94
N HIS A 42 -27.87 11.45 -4.75
CA HIS A 42 -29.07 10.98 -4.07
C HIS A 42 -28.86 10.78 -2.55
N GLY A 43 -27.67 11.06 -2.02
CA GLY A 43 -27.31 10.90 -0.61
C GLY A 43 -27.06 9.46 -0.19
N ASN A 44 -26.83 8.56 -1.16
CA ASN A 44 -26.45 7.17 -0.90
C ASN A 44 -24.92 7.08 -0.78
N ASP A 45 -24.36 7.75 0.23
CA ASP A 45 -22.93 8.02 0.31
C ASP A 45 -22.08 6.74 0.52
N GLU A 46 -22.56 5.80 1.33
CA GLU A 46 -21.90 4.50 1.54
C GLU A 46 -21.74 3.71 0.23
N GLU A 47 -22.81 3.67 -0.58
CA GLU A 47 -22.81 2.98 -1.86
C GLU A 47 -21.97 3.74 -2.91
N ALA A 48 -21.99 5.07 -2.86
CA ALA A 48 -21.15 5.90 -3.71
C ALA A 48 -19.66 5.68 -3.44
N ILE A 49 -19.26 5.61 -2.16
CA ILE A 49 -17.89 5.28 -1.75
C ILE A 49 -17.48 3.93 -2.35
N ARG A 50 -18.28 2.88 -2.13
CA ARG A 50 -18.02 1.53 -2.65
C ARG A 50 -17.81 1.52 -4.17
N LEU A 51 -18.68 2.22 -4.91
CA LEU A 51 -18.61 2.30 -6.37
C LEU A 51 -17.41 3.12 -6.86
N TYR A 52 -17.03 4.19 -6.16
CA TYR A 52 -15.83 4.96 -6.48
C TYR A 52 -14.56 4.14 -6.23
N GLU A 53 -14.48 3.39 -5.13
CA GLU A 53 -13.37 2.49 -4.86
C GLU A 53 -13.24 1.40 -5.92
N GLN A 54 -14.37 0.79 -6.30
CA GLN A 54 -14.42 -0.19 -7.37
C GLN A 54 -13.95 0.42 -8.70
N SER A 55 -14.39 1.65 -9.01
CA SER A 55 -13.95 2.38 -10.20
C SER A 55 -12.43 2.63 -10.22
N LEU A 56 -11.81 2.80 -9.05
CA LEU A 56 -10.38 3.11 -8.90
C LEU A 56 -9.49 1.88 -8.77
N SER A 57 -10.08 0.69 -8.59
CA SER A 57 -9.38 -0.58 -8.46
C SER A 57 -8.55 -0.98 -9.69
N ARG A 58 -8.93 -0.50 -10.88
CA ARG A 58 -8.25 -0.79 -12.15
C ARG A 58 -8.02 0.48 -12.96
N PRO A 59 -6.92 0.56 -13.75
CA PRO A 59 -6.75 1.65 -14.70
C PRO A 59 -7.81 1.55 -15.81
N PRO A 60 -8.32 2.69 -16.33
CA PRO A 60 -7.88 4.06 -16.08
C PRO A 60 -8.48 4.66 -14.80
N GLN A 61 -7.62 5.22 -13.94
CA GLN A 61 -8.04 5.92 -12.73
C GLN A 61 -8.47 7.34 -13.09
N PHE A 62 -9.72 7.69 -12.79
CA PHE A 62 -10.23 9.04 -13.02
C PHE A 62 -9.86 9.95 -11.85
N LEU A 63 -9.15 11.05 -12.12
CA LEU A 63 -8.85 12.05 -11.09
C LEU A 63 -10.13 12.59 -10.43
N GLY A 64 -11.22 12.72 -11.20
CA GLY A 64 -12.52 13.12 -10.66
C GLY A 64 -13.12 12.11 -9.69
N ALA A 65 -12.86 10.81 -9.86
CA ALA A 65 -13.31 9.78 -8.92
C ALA A 65 -12.56 9.90 -7.59
N LEU A 66 -11.24 10.12 -7.63
CA LEU A 66 -10.42 10.36 -6.43
C LEU A 66 -10.86 11.62 -5.68
N LEU A 67 -11.16 12.71 -6.42
CA LEU A 67 -11.60 13.96 -5.80
C LEU A 67 -12.96 13.79 -5.11
N ASN A 68 -13.93 13.17 -5.78
CA ASN A 68 -15.26 12.94 -5.21
C ASN A 68 -15.25 11.95 -4.04
N LEU A 69 -14.41 10.90 -4.12
CA LEU A 69 -14.21 9.97 -3.02
C LEU A 69 -13.59 10.67 -1.79
N GLY A 70 -12.60 11.54 -2.02
CA GLY A 70 -12.00 12.34 -0.94
C GLY A 70 -13.00 13.24 -0.24
N LEU A 71 -13.94 13.84 -0.98
CA LEU A 71 -15.02 14.65 -0.41
C LEU A 71 -15.99 13.82 0.43
N LEU A 72 -16.41 12.66 -0.06
CA LEU A 72 -17.28 11.76 0.71
C LEU A 72 -16.61 11.28 2.00
N TYR A 73 -15.29 11.07 1.98
CA TYR A 73 -14.53 10.75 3.19
C TYR A 73 -14.43 11.92 4.16
N GLU A 74 -14.28 13.15 3.67
CA GLU A 74 -14.32 14.36 4.50
C GLU A 74 -15.68 14.54 5.15
N ASP A 75 -16.77 14.39 4.39
CA ASP A 75 -18.15 14.45 4.89
C ASP A 75 -18.43 13.36 5.95
N SER A 76 -17.74 12.22 5.85
CA SER A 76 -17.79 11.12 6.82
C SER A 76 -16.82 11.27 8.00
N GLU A 77 -16.17 12.44 8.14
CA GLU A 77 -15.14 12.74 9.15
C GLU A 77 -13.91 11.80 9.11
N ASN A 78 -13.72 11.07 8.01
CA ASN A 78 -12.57 10.19 7.80
C ASN A 78 -11.45 10.98 7.11
N TYR A 79 -10.82 11.87 7.88
CA TYR A 79 -9.81 12.80 7.38
C TYR A 79 -8.57 12.11 6.82
N ASP A 80 -8.14 10.98 7.39
CA ASP A 80 -6.98 10.21 6.91
C ASP A 80 -7.21 9.68 5.49
N ALA A 81 -8.38 9.09 5.23
CA ALA A 81 -8.73 8.56 3.91
C ALA A 81 -8.95 9.69 2.88
N ALA A 82 -9.54 10.82 3.31
CA ALA A 82 -9.72 12.00 2.48
C ALA A 82 -8.37 12.62 2.07
N GLU A 83 -7.44 12.78 3.02
CA GLU A 83 -6.08 13.26 2.78
C GLU A 83 -5.35 12.38 1.75
N PHE A 84 -5.42 11.05 1.91
CA PHE A 84 -4.83 10.11 0.97
C PHE A 84 -5.35 10.34 -0.46
N CYS A 85 -6.66 10.50 -0.62
CA CYS A 85 -7.28 10.76 -1.93
C CYS A 85 -6.77 12.06 -2.56
N PHE A 86 -6.74 13.17 -1.80
CA PHE A 86 -6.28 14.45 -2.33
C PHE A 86 -4.78 14.48 -2.64
N ARG A 87 -3.94 13.83 -1.83
CA ARG A 87 -2.51 13.67 -2.12
C ARG A 87 -2.28 12.92 -3.44
N ARG A 88 -3.08 11.89 -3.73
CA ARG A 88 -2.99 11.15 -5.02
C ARG A 88 -3.41 12.00 -6.21
N VAL A 89 -4.41 12.86 -6.05
CA VAL A 89 -4.78 13.83 -7.09
C VAL A 89 -3.62 14.79 -7.36
N LEU A 90 -2.98 15.33 -6.32
CA LEU A 90 -1.83 16.23 -6.44
C LEU A 90 -0.57 15.53 -6.99
N ALA A 91 -0.39 14.23 -6.74
CA ALA A 91 0.68 13.47 -7.37
C ALA A 91 0.52 13.36 -8.90
N SER A 92 -0.72 13.33 -9.38
CA SER A 92 -1.05 13.25 -10.82
C SER A 92 -1.12 14.62 -11.47
N ASP A 93 -1.72 15.60 -10.80
CA ASP A 93 -1.77 17.01 -11.19
C ASP A 93 -1.34 17.91 -10.02
N PRO A 94 -0.03 18.23 -9.92
CA PRO A 94 0.50 19.08 -8.85
C PRO A 94 -0.09 20.48 -8.80
N ASN A 95 -0.71 20.94 -9.89
CA ASN A 95 -1.32 22.26 -9.98
C ASN A 95 -2.82 22.27 -9.67
N HIS A 96 -3.42 21.12 -9.32
CA HIS A 96 -4.85 21.02 -9.05
C HIS A 96 -5.26 21.88 -7.84
N SER A 97 -5.98 22.98 -8.10
CA SER A 97 -6.30 24.00 -7.10
C SER A 97 -7.26 23.51 -6.03
N GLN A 98 -8.25 22.70 -6.40
CA GLN A 98 -9.28 22.19 -5.49
C GLN A 98 -8.70 21.19 -4.50
N ALA A 99 -7.97 20.16 -4.96
CA ALA A 99 -7.35 19.19 -4.05
C ALA A 99 -6.36 19.86 -3.08
N ARG A 100 -5.63 20.90 -3.49
CA ARG A 100 -4.75 21.65 -2.58
C ARG A 100 -5.53 22.40 -1.50
N LEU A 101 -6.70 22.95 -1.86
CA LEU A 101 -7.55 23.65 -0.91
C LEU A 101 -8.14 22.66 0.11
N TYR A 102 -8.71 21.54 -0.35
CA TYR A 102 -9.25 20.51 0.52
C TYR A 102 -8.19 19.89 1.44
N LEU A 103 -6.99 19.62 0.92
CA LEU A 103 -5.89 19.13 1.74
C LEU A 103 -5.52 20.13 2.84
N LYS A 104 -5.43 21.42 2.52
CA LYS A 104 -5.14 22.47 3.51
C LYS A 104 -6.23 22.57 4.58
N ASP A 105 -7.49 22.40 4.20
CA ASP A 105 -8.63 22.44 5.13
C ASP A 105 -8.63 21.22 6.06
N ILE A 106 -8.25 20.03 5.55
CA ILE A 106 -8.04 18.82 6.34
C ILE A 106 -6.83 18.97 7.28
N GLU A 107 -5.71 19.49 6.79
CA GLU A 107 -4.52 19.77 7.59
C GLU A 107 -4.85 20.77 8.70
N ALA A 108 -5.65 21.81 8.42
CA ALA A 108 -6.08 22.78 9.43
C ALA A 108 -7.05 22.18 10.46
N THR A 109 -7.91 21.25 10.04
CA THR A 109 -8.82 20.51 10.94
C THR A 109 -8.05 19.51 11.80
N SER A 110 -7.05 18.83 11.23
CA SER A 110 -6.15 17.91 11.93
C SER A 110 -5.21 18.67 12.88
N ASP A 111 -4.77 19.88 12.51
CA ASP A 111 -4.03 20.80 13.39
C ASP A 111 -4.88 21.25 14.60
N MET A 112 -6.22 21.30 14.49
CA MET A 112 -7.11 21.55 15.64
C MET A 112 -7.21 20.34 16.59
N TYR A 113 -6.89 19.15 16.07
CA TYR A 113 -6.70 17.89 16.80
C TYR A 113 -5.20 17.52 16.89
N TYR A 114 -4.29 18.51 17.00
CA TYR A 114 -2.96 18.20 17.55
C TYR A 114 -3.18 17.66 18.95
N ASP A 115 -3.24 16.34 19.05
CA ASP A 115 -2.90 15.66 20.27
C ASP A 115 -1.41 15.93 20.46
N GLU A 116 -1.11 17.01 21.18
CA GLU A 116 0.25 17.38 21.55
C GLU A 116 0.98 16.18 22.15
N ASP A 117 0.27 15.25 22.79
CA ASP A 117 0.86 14.06 23.39
C ASP A 117 1.27 13.06 22.31
N LEU A 118 0.45 12.83 21.27
CA LEU A 118 0.82 11.97 20.14
C LEU A 118 1.99 12.54 19.33
N ALA A 119 1.98 13.85 19.04
CA ALA A 119 3.09 14.51 18.34
C ALA A 119 4.38 14.50 19.18
N LYS A 120 4.28 14.67 20.51
CA LYS A 120 5.42 14.51 21.43
C LYS A 120 5.92 13.07 21.46
N GLU A 121 5.02 12.09 21.43
CA GLU A 121 5.37 10.67 21.41
C GLU A 121 6.09 10.27 20.12
N GLU A 122 5.58 10.70 18.95
CA GLU A 122 6.24 10.49 17.66
C GLU A 122 7.61 11.15 17.60
N LEU A 123 7.71 12.41 18.02
CA LEU A 123 8.99 13.13 18.07
C LEU A 123 9.98 12.43 19.02
N ARG A 124 9.51 11.96 20.19
CA ARG A 124 10.31 11.22 21.16
C ARG A 124 10.77 9.88 20.59
N MET A 125 9.89 9.19 19.87
CA MET A 125 10.20 7.94 19.17
C MET A 125 11.23 8.17 18.06
N GLN A 126 11.07 9.23 17.26
CA GLN A 126 12.01 9.59 16.20
C GLN A 126 13.39 9.95 16.77
N GLN A 127 13.42 10.73 17.85
CA GLN A 127 14.67 11.04 18.56
C GLN A 127 15.34 9.78 19.10
N LEU A 128 14.56 8.86 19.69
CA LEU A 128 15.06 7.59 20.19
C LEU A 128 15.66 6.74 19.05
N LEU A 129 14.96 6.59 17.92
CA LEU A 129 15.44 5.83 16.77
C LEU A 129 16.69 6.47 16.13
N SER A 130 16.78 7.81 16.13
CA SER A 130 17.96 8.53 15.64
C SER A 130 19.19 8.42 16.55
N ARG A 131 19.01 7.96 17.80
CA ARG A 131 20.08 7.91 18.79
C ARG A 131 21.15 6.89 18.37
N PRO A 132 22.44 7.28 18.33
CA PRO A 132 23.52 6.38 17.98
C PRO A 132 23.62 5.17 18.92
N VAL A 133 23.92 3.99 18.37
CA VAL A 133 24.14 2.78 19.18
C VAL A 133 25.34 2.90 20.13
N THR A 134 26.24 3.86 19.87
CA THR A 134 27.38 4.21 20.74
C THR A 134 26.97 4.86 22.05
N ASP A 135 25.78 5.45 22.12
CA ASP A 135 25.28 6.16 23.31
C ASP A 135 24.69 5.21 24.36
N PHE A 136 24.69 3.91 24.07
CA PHE A 136 24.16 2.88 24.94
C PHE A 136 25.29 2.00 25.50
N GLU A 137 25.06 1.49 26.71
CA GLU A 137 25.99 0.60 27.38
C GLU A 137 25.95 -0.79 26.73
N LEU A 138 26.81 -0.97 25.74
CA LEU A 138 27.01 -2.23 25.04
C LEU A 138 28.43 -2.76 25.26
N THR A 139 28.56 -4.07 25.34
CA THR A 139 29.86 -4.74 25.37
C THR A 139 30.67 -4.42 24.11
N VAL A 140 32.00 -4.45 24.24
CA VAL A 140 32.91 -4.19 23.11
C VAL A 140 32.66 -5.13 21.94
N ARG A 141 32.25 -6.38 22.21
CA ARG A 141 31.91 -7.38 21.19
C ARG A 141 30.66 -6.97 20.40
N SER A 142 29.60 -6.58 21.10
CA SER A 142 28.35 -6.14 20.48
C SER A 142 28.56 -4.88 19.64
N ARG A 143 29.32 -3.89 20.16
CA ARG A 143 29.69 -2.68 19.38
C ARG A 143 30.46 -2.98 18.10
N ASN A 144 31.51 -3.81 18.19
CA ASN A 144 32.30 -4.16 17.01
C ASN A 144 31.48 -4.94 15.96
N CYS A 145 30.47 -5.71 16.39
CA CYS A 145 29.57 -6.38 15.48
C CYS A 145 28.64 -5.38 14.76
N LEU A 146 28.00 -4.47 15.52
CA LEU A 146 27.12 -3.44 14.96
C LEU A 146 27.86 -2.57 13.95
N GLU A 147 29.08 -2.16 14.28
CA GLU A 147 29.95 -1.42 13.35
C GLU A 147 30.29 -2.25 12.09
N GLY A 148 30.55 -3.56 12.25
CA GLY A 148 30.84 -4.47 11.14
C GLY A 148 29.66 -4.71 10.18
N ILE A 149 28.43 -4.62 10.68
CA ILE A 149 27.19 -4.76 9.90
C ILE A 149 26.72 -3.38 9.36
N GLY A 150 27.31 -2.29 9.85
CA GLY A 150 26.98 -0.92 9.43
C GLY A 150 25.80 -0.30 10.18
N VAL A 151 25.39 -0.88 11.31
CA VAL A 151 24.33 -0.38 12.19
C VAL A 151 24.87 0.78 13.01
N LYS A 152 24.31 1.98 12.83
CA LYS A 152 24.78 3.21 13.50
C LYS A 152 23.79 3.73 14.53
N SER A 153 22.50 3.46 14.36
CA SER A 153 21.42 3.97 15.19
C SER A 153 20.51 2.86 15.72
N LEU A 154 19.70 3.19 16.73
CA LEU A 154 18.60 2.32 17.19
C LEU A 154 17.60 2.02 16.06
N GLY A 155 17.36 2.98 15.16
CA GLY A 155 16.54 2.78 13.97
C GLY A 155 17.09 1.68 13.07
N ASP A 156 18.40 1.69 12.81
CA ASP A 156 19.04 0.66 11.98
C ASP A 156 18.87 -0.74 12.59
N LEU A 157 18.93 -0.87 13.93
CA LEU A 157 18.68 -2.13 14.63
C LEU A 157 17.25 -2.67 14.41
N THR A 158 16.27 -1.78 14.27
CA THR A 158 14.87 -2.16 14.00
C THR A 158 14.64 -2.60 12.55
N MET A 159 15.62 -2.37 11.66
CA MET A 159 15.59 -2.71 10.23
C MET A 159 16.47 -3.93 9.88
N VAL A 160 17.16 -4.52 10.85
CA VAL A 160 18.05 -5.68 10.66
C VAL A 160 17.44 -6.92 11.29
N THR A 161 17.64 -8.08 10.68
CA THR A 161 17.17 -9.37 11.21
C THR A 161 18.14 -9.97 12.23
N GLU A 162 17.63 -10.82 13.12
CA GLU A 162 18.50 -11.59 14.03
C GLU A 162 19.49 -12.49 13.27
N MET A 163 19.08 -13.01 12.11
CA MET A 163 19.93 -13.82 11.22
C MET A 163 21.14 -13.02 10.68
N GLU A 164 20.92 -11.77 10.30
CA GLU A 164 21.98 -10.87 9.82
C GLU A 164 22.95 -10.51 10.96
N LEU A 165 22.43 -10.26 12.16
CA LEU A 165 23.27 -10.06 13.37
C LEU A 165 24.13 -11.29 13.65
N LEU A 166 23.54 -12.49 13.59
CA LEU A 166 24.23 -13.77 13.78
C LEU A 166 25.25 -14.11 12.69
N SER A 167 25.12 -13.52 11.50
CA SER A 167 26.11 -13.66 10.42
C SER A 167 27.38 -12.84 10.65
N GLY A 168 27.36 -11.90 11.61
CA GLY A 168 28.46 -11.02 11.96
C GLY A 168 29.69 -11.76 12.48
N LYS A 169 30.88 -11.33 12.03
CA LYS A 169 32.16 -11.93 12.45
C LYS A 169 32.36 -11.72 13.96
N ASN A 170 32.51 -12.81 14.72
CA ASN A 170 32.63 -12.82 16.19
C ASN A 170 31.35 -12.43 16.96
N PHE A 171 30.18 -12.50 16.33
CA PHE A 171 28.91 -12.35 17.03
C PHE A 171 28.49 -13.67 17.67
N GLY A 172 27.93 -13.60 18.88
CA GLY A 172 27.51 -14.78 19.63
C GLY A 172 26.19 -14.53 20.34
N GLU A 173 25.62 -15.59 20.88
CA GLU A 173 24.30 -15.59 21.52
C GLU A 173 24.20 -14.60 22.70
N THR A 174 25.30 -14.37 23.40
CA THR A 174 25.39 -13.35 24.47
C THR A 174 25.24 -11.92 23.95
N SER A 175 25.79 -11.61 22.78
CA SER A 175 25.62 -10.29 22.15
C SER A 175 24.22 -10.09 21.60
N LEU A 176 23.57 -11.17 21.13
CA LEU A 176 22.17 -11.12 20.68
C LEU A 176 21.21 -10.82 21.83
N VAL A 177 21.40 -11.49 22.98
CA VAL A 177 20.60 -11.24 24.18
C VAL A 177 20.77 -9.79 24.65
N GLU A 178 22.00 -9.28 24.67
CA GLU A 178 22.28 -7.88 25.05
C GLU A 178 21.56 -6.86 24.15
N ILE A 179 21.57 -7.08 22.83
CA ILE A 179 20.86 -6.20 21.87
C ILE A 179 19.35 -6.30 22.05
N ARG A 180 18.83 -7.51 22.31
CA ARG A 180 17.39 -7.73 22.58
C ARG A 180 16.95 -7.01 23.85
N GLU A 181 17.73 -7.11 24.92
CA GLU A 181 17.47 -6.43 26.19
C GLU A 181 17.49 -4.91 26.00
N LEU A 182 18.48 -4.39 25.27
CA LEU A 182 18.56 -2.97 24.94
C LEU A 182 17.33 -2.47 24.18
N LEU A 183 16.87 -3.21 23.17
CA LEU A 183 15.68 -2.83 22.40
C LEU A 183 14.41 -2.94 23.25
N THR A 184 14.29 -4.01 24.03
CA THR A 184 13.13 -4.23 24.93
C THR A 184 13.01 -3.13 25.99
N LEU A 185 14.14 -2.66 26.55
CA LEU A 185 14.18 -1.54 27.50
C LEU A 185 13.60 -0.24 26.91
N HIS A 186 13.69 -0.08 25.59
CA HIS A 186 13.21 1.08 24.85
C HIS A 186 11.88 0.82 24.13
N GLY A 187 11.21 -0.32 24.41
CA GLY A 187 9.94 -0.69 23.79
C GLY A 187 10.05 -1.07 22.31
N LEU A 188 11.24 -1.45 21.84
CA LEU A 188 11.53 -1.81 20.45
C LEU A 188 11.84 -3.31 20.35
N ALA A 189 11.68 -3.87 19.15
CA ALA A 189 12.11 -5.22 18.80
C ALA A 189 13.01 -5.24 17.56
N ILE A 190 13.87 -6.26 17.47
CA ILE A 190 14.73 -6.49 16.31
C ILE A 190 13.83 -6.77 15.11
N GLY A 191 14.08 -6.07 14.00
CA GLY A 191 13.36 -6.28 12.75
C GLY A 191 11.91 -5.77 12.73
N GLN A 192 11.43 -5.07 13.76
CA GLN A 192 10.04 -4.59 13.82
C GLN A 192 9.64 -3.63 12.68
N ASN A 193 10.62 -2.94 12.07
CA ASN A 193 10.38 -1.95 11.01
C ASN A 193 10.72 -2.49 9.62
N ILE A 194 11.21 -3.73 9.48
CA ILE A 194 11.51 -4.36 8.19
C ILE A 194 10.29 -4.38 7.27
N ASN A 195 9.09 -4.52 7.84
CA ASN A 195 7.83 -4.55 7.10
C ASN A 195 7.09 -3.21 7.09
N LYS A 196 7.49 -2.21 7.90
CA LYS A 196 6.78 -0.91 7.93
C LYS A 196 6.99 -0.09 6.66
N GLU A 197 8.12 -0.26 5.97
CA GLU A 197 8.29 0.28 4.60
C GLU A 197 7.40 -0.43 3.57
N GLN A 198 6.88 -1.63 3.86
CA GLN A 198 5.86 -2.30 3.05
C GLN A 198 4.42 -1.95 3.46
N GLU A 199 4.19 -1.51 4.71
CA GLU A 199 2.86 -1.11 5.23
C GLU A 199 2.45 0.34 4.85
N LEU A 200 3.37 1.17 4.35
CA LEU A 200 3.06 2.54 3.90
C LEU A 200 2.20 2.61 2.64
N GLU A 201 2.04 1.51 1.90
CA GLU A 201 0.95 1.41 0.94
C GLU A 201 -0.22 0.72 1.64
N PRO A 202 -1.40 1.35 1.77
CA PRO A 202 -2.59 0.61 2.11
C PRO A 202 -2.76 -0.47 1.05
N THR A 203 -2.47 -1.71 1.40
CA THR A 203 -3.04 -2.84 0.69
C THR A 203 -4.53 -2.67 0.87
N PHE A 204 -5.21 -2.19 -0.18
CA PHE A 204 -6.63 -2.41 -0.33
C PHE A 204 -6.80 -3.93 -0.30
N ALA A 205 -7.03 -4.47 0.90
CA ALA A 205 -7.43 -5.84 1.08
C ALA A 205 -8.74 -5.92 0.30
N PRO A 206 -8.81 -6.63 -0.83
CA PRO A 206 -10.02 -6.61 -1.62
C PRO A 206 -11.01 -7.46 -0.84
N SER A 207 -11.84 -6.81 -0.02
CA SER A 207 -12.88 -7.49 0.77
C SER A 207 -13.92 -8.17 -0.12
N ASP A 208 -13.93 -7.91 -1.44
CA ASP A 208 -14.91 -8.42 -2.38
C ASP A 208 -14.30 -9.08 -3.64
N LEU A 209 -13.22 -9.85 -3.51
CA LEU A 209 -12.84 -10.78 -4.59
C LEU A 209 -13.86 -11.93 -4.66
N SER A 210 -14.33 -12.25 -5.86
CA SER A 210 -15.18 -13.42 -6.08
C SER A 210 -14.48 -14.71 -5.59
N PRO A 211 -15.21 -15.77 -5.23
CA PRO A 211 -14.61 -17.03 -4.79
C PRO A 211 -13.58 -17.60 -5.79
N GLU A 212 -13.77 -17.31 -7.07
CA GLU A 212 -12.88 -17.72 -8.16
C GLU A 212 -11.58 -16.91 -8.18
N GLU A 213 -11.65 -15.60 -7.98
CA GLU A 213 -10.45 -14.73 -7.94
C GLU A 213 -9.65 -14.94 -6.64
N ARG A 214 -10.30 -15.20 -5.51
CA ARG A 214 -9.64 -15.59 -4.25
C ARG A 214 -8.87 -16.90 -4.44
N ALA A 215 -9.50 -17.89 -5.06
CA ALA A 215 -8.86 -19.16 -5.38
C ALA A 215 -7.69 -18.99 -6.37
N LEU A 216 -7.70 -17.97 -7.22
CA LEU A 216 -6.61 -17.68 -8.14
C LEU A 216 -5.42 -17.00 -7.46
N ILE A 217 -5.68 -16.10 -6.50
CA ILE A 217 -4.68 -15.34 -5.74
C ILE A 217 -4.00 -16.21 -4.68
N GLU A 218 -4.75 -17.13 -4.06
CA GLU A 218 -4.24 -18.10 -3.07
C GLU A 218 -3.44 -19.25 -3.70
N LYS A 219 -3.45 -19.40 -5.04
CA LYS A 219 -2.66 -20.44 -5.71
C LYS A 219 -1.17 -20.24 -5.47
N PRO A 220 -0.40 -21.32 -5.27
CA PRO A 220 1.04 -21.25 -5.20
C PRO A 220 1.65 -20.83 -6.54
N VAL A 221 2.68 -19.98 -6.52
CA VAL A 221 3.47 -19.63 -7.71
C VAL A 221 4.16 -20.87 -8.32
N ALA A 222 4.27 -21.96 -7.57
CA ALA A 222 4.78 -23.24 -8.06
C ALA A 222 3.92 -23.82 -9.20
N ASP A 223 2.62 -23.53 -9.23
CA ASP A 223 1.68 -24.07 -10.22
C ASP A 223 1.83 -23.41 -11.60
N LEU A 224 2.49 -22.25 -11.68
CA LEU A 224 2.80 -21.56 -12.95
C LEU A 224 3.84 -22.29 -13.82
N ASN A 225 4.39 -23.43 -13.35
CA ASN A 225 5.38 -24.23 -14.07
C ASN A 225 6.57 -23.40 -14.60
N LEU A 226 6.98 -22.39 -13.83
CA LEU A 226 8.06 -21.47 -14.20
C LEU A 226 9.41 -22.19 -14.31
N SER A 227 10.29 -21.64 -15.15
CA SER A 227 11.69 -22.06 -15.27
C SER A 227 12.41 -22.04 -13.92
N VAL A 228 13.46 -22.87 -13.82
CA VAL A 228 14.29 -22.99 -12.60
C VAL A 228 14.87 -21.62 -12.18
N ARG A 229 15.12 -20.72 -13.13
CA ARG A 229 15.64 -19.37 -12.87
C ARG A 229 14.57 -18.47 -12.26
N ALA A 230 13.37 -18.44 -12.86
CA ALA A 230 12.24 -17.69 -12.33
C ALA A 230 11.82 -18.20 -10.95
N ARG A 231 11.73 -19.53 -10.75
CA ARG A 231 11.41 -20.12 -9.44
C ARG A 231 12.42 -19.78 -8.35
N LYS A 232 13.72 -19.82 -8.66
CA LYS A 232 14.77 -19.38 -7.71
C LYS A 232 14.67 -17.89 -7.37
N CYS A 233 14.20 -17.07 -8.31
CA CYS A 233 13.92 -15.67 -8.06
C CYS A 233 12.73 -15.49 -7.11
N MET A 234 11.61 -16.15 -7.39
CA MET A 234 10.42 -16.10 -6.52
C MET A 234 10.76 -16.49 -5.08
N ALA A 235 11.50 -17.59 -4.91
CA ALA A 235 11.95 -18.05 -3.59
C ALA A 235 12.87 -17.05 -2.87
N ARG A 236 13.68 -16.26 -3.61
CA ARG A 236 14.55 -15.22 -3.01
C ARG A 236 13.78 -13.97 -2.61
N LEU A 237 12.77 -13.61 -3.39
CA LEU A 237 11.91 -12.48 -3.13
C LEU A 237 10.81 -12.80 -2.11
N GLY A 238 10.80 -14.02 -1.56
CA GLY A 238 9.78 -14.48 -0.62
C GLY A 238 8.39 -14.65 -1.25
N ILE A 239 8.30 -14.69 -2.58
CA ILE A 239 7.05 -14.79 -3.31
C ILE A 239 6.65 -16.27 -3.38
N THR A 240 5.58 -16.62 -2.68
CA THR A 240 5.04 -17.97 -2.56
C THR A 240 3.66 -18.09 -3.20
N GLN A 241 2.88 -17.01 -3.21
CA GLN A 241 1.50 -16.99 -3.73
C GLN A 241 1.35 -16.07 -4.95
N MET A 242 0.38 -16.38 -5.80
CA MET A 242 0.04 -15.57 -6.97
C MET A 242 -0.29 -14.13 -6.60
N GLY A 243 -0.99 -13.92 -5.48
CA GLY A 243 -1.29 -12.60 -4.94
C GLY A 243 -0.06 -11.74 -4.64
N GLU A 244 1.03 -12.34 -4.19
CA GLU A 244 2.28 -11.65 -3.91
C GLU A 244 3.03 -11.30 -5.20
N LEU A 245 2.88 -12.13 -6.24
CA LEU A 245 3.52 -11.93 -7.54
C LEU A 245 2.91 -10.75 -8.30
N ILE A 246 1.57 -10.67 -8.37
CA ILE A 246 0.86 -9.61 -9.12
C ILE A 246 1.05 -8.22 -8.49
N ARG A 247 1.44 -8.15 -7.21
CA ARG A 247 1.74 -6.88 -6.51
C ARG A 247 3.12 -6.31 -6.85
N ARG A 248 4.00 -7.10 -7.48
CA ARG A 248 5.36 -6.67 -7.84
C ARG A 248 5.38 -5.97 -9.19
N THR A 249 6.23 -4.95 -9.29
CA THR A 249 6.51 -4.30 -10.58
C THR A 249 7.56 -5.07 -11.38
N PRO A 250 7.56 -4.94 -12.72
CA PRO A 250 8.62 -5.47 -13.58
C PRO A 250 10.03 -5.05 -13.14
N ASP A 251 10.18 -3.80 -12.69
CA ASP A 251 11.46 -3.23 -12.25
C ASP A 251 11.93 -3.85 -10.94
N GLU A 252 11.01 -4.10 -9.99
CA GLU A 252 11.33 -4.84 -8.75
C GLU A 252 11.84 -6.24 -9.05
N LEU A 253 11.23 -6.95 -10.01
CA LEU A 253 11.68 -8.28 -10.41
C LEU A 253 13.05 -8.23 -11.13
N LEU A 254 13.25 -7.26 -12.02
CA LEU A 254 14.51 -7.04 -12.75
C LEU A 254 15.67 -6.59 -11.85
N SER A 255 15.38 -5.95 -10.72
CA SER A 255 16.39 -5.58 -9.73
C SER A 255 17.03 -6.81 -9.05
N SER A 256 16.39 -7.98 -9.13
CA SER A 256 16.85 -9.18 -8.45
C SER A 256 18.02 -9.88 -9.18
N LYS A 257 19.02 -10.30 -8.40
CA LYS A 257 20.27 -10.86 -8.93
C LYS A 257 20.05 -12.15 -9.73
N ASN A 258 20.52 -12.18 -10.97
CA ASN A 258 20.36 -13.28 -11.95
C ASN A 258 18.94 -13.49 -12.47
N PHE A 259 18.07 -12.49 -12.31
CA PHE A 259 16.82 -12.39 -13.05
C PHE A 259 17.04 -11.49 -14.28
N GLY A 260 16.33 -11.76 -15.37
CA GLY A 260 16.52 -11.03 -16.62
C GLY A 260 15.25 -11.02 -17.44
N VAL A 261 15.26 -10.21 -18.50
CA VAL A 261 14.10 -9.92 -19.35
C VAL A 261 13.41 -11.19 -19.89
N THR A 262 14.17 -12.26 -20.13
CA THR A 262 13.60 -13.55 -20.58
C THR A 262 12.72 -14.21 -19.52
N SER A 263 13.12 -14.16 -18.24
CA SER A 263 12.32 -14.70 -17.13
C SER A 263 11.15 -13.78 -16.77
N LEU A 264 11.29 -12.47 -17.00
CA LEU A 264 10.19 -11.52 -16.87
C LEU A 264 9.10 -11.80 -17.92
N ASN A 265 9.48 -11.95 -19.19
CA ASN A 265 8.53 -12.25 -20.26
C ASN A 265 7.87 -13.63 -20.10
N GLU A 266 8.60 -14.60 -19.55
CA GLU A 266 8.04 -15.90 -19.16
C GLU A 266 6.94 -15.75 -18.09
N ILE A 267 7.18 -14.93 -17.06
CA ILE A 267 6.18 -14.65 -16.02
C ILE A 267 4.98 -13.90 -16.61
N ARG A 268 5.20 -12.88 -17.45
CA ARG A 268 4.10 -12.18 -18.15
C ARG A 268 3.22 -13.14 -18.93
N GLY A 269 3.82 -14.00 -19.77
CA GLY A 269 3.04 -14.96 -20.55
C GLY A 269 2.25 -15.94 -19.69
N LYS A 270 2.77 -16.34 -18.53
CA LYS A 270 2.07 -17.22 -17.58
C LYS A 270 0.98 -16.51 -16.77
N LEU A 271 1.13 -15.22 -16.52
CA LEU A 271 0.09 -14.41 -15.90
C LEU A 271 -1.02 -14.08 -16.90
N ASP A 272 -0.68 -13.78 -18.17
CA ASP A 272 -1.64 -13.54 -19.25
C ASP A 272 -2.53 -14.78 -19.52
N GLU A 273 -1.99 -16.00 -19.41
CA GLU A 273 -2.77 -17.26 -19.49
C GLU A 273 -3.87 -17.35 -18.41
N LEU A 274 -3.73 -16.61 -17.31
CA LEU A 274 -4.64 -16.58 -16.17
C LEU A 274 -5.42 -15.26 -16.06
N ASP A 275 -5.36 -14.41 -17.09
CA ASP A 275 -5.92 -13.06 -17.11
C ASP A 275 -5.42 -12.15 -15.96
N LEU A 276 -4.18 -12.39 -15.53
CA LEU A 276 -3.48 -11.63 -14.50
C LEU A 276 -2.34 -10.81 -15.10
N LYS A 277 -2.00 -9.70 -14.46
CA LYS A 277 -0.87 -8.85 -14.84
C LYS A 277 -0.03 -8.44 -13.63
N LEU A 278 1.23 -8.07 -13.89
CA LEU A 278 2.10 -7.47 -12.88
C LEU A 278 1.68 -6.02 -12.60
N ARG A 279 2.12 -5.47 -11.47
CA ARG A 279 1.85 -4.08 -11.11
C ARG A 279 2.57 -3.14 -12.09
N ASN A 280 1.85 -2.16 -12.64
CA ASN A 280 2.34 -1.20 -13.65
C ASN A 280 2.75 -1.83 -15.00
N ASP A 281 2.10 -2.94 -15.39
CA ASP A 281 2.35 -3.67 -16.65
C ASP A 281 1.23 -3.54 -17.69
#